data_AF-A0A4R4RXB3-F1
#
_entry.id   AF-A0A4R4RXB3-F1
#
_cell.length_a   1.000
_cell.length_b   1.000
_cell.length_c   1.000
_cell.angle_alpha   90.00
_cell.angle_beta   90.00
_cell.angle_gamma   90.00
#
_symmetry.space_group_name_H-M   'P 1'
#
loop_
_entity.id
_entity.type
_entity.pdbx_description
1 polymer ?
#
loop_
_entity_poly.entity_id
_entity_poly.type
_entity_poly.pdbx_seq_one_letter_code
_entity_poly.pdbx_strand_id
1 'polypeptide(L)' 'MALEITETTMTATVNNEVIATGTRTDCGWHITTWPRPLDRNAAITALMLAERLVTHGEEDPCVIEWRRELGHG' A
#
# COMPACT_ATOMS: atom_id res chain seq x y z
N MET A 1 -5.35 -12.26 2.09
CA MET A 1 -4.99 -11.12 1.23
C MET A 1 -4.82 -11.60 -0.20
N ALA A 2 -5.30 -10.85 -1.18
CA ALA A 2 -4.91 -10.98 -2.58
C ALA A 2 -4.33 -9.65 -3.05
N LEU A 3 -3.20 -9.69 -3.76
CA LEU A 3 -2.58 -8.54 -4.39
C LEU A 3 -2.62 -8.74 -5.90
N GLU A 4 -3.30 -7.86 -6.60
CA GLU A 4 -3.31 -7.83 -8.06
C GLU A 4 -2.48 -6.64 -8.53
N ILE A 5 -1.59 -6.86 -9.50
CA ILE A 5 -0.72 -5.82 -10.06
C ILE A 5 -0.77 -5.94 -11.58
N THR A 6 -1.17 -4.86 -12.23
CA THR A 6 -1.12 -4.67 -13.68
C THR A 6 -0.08 -3.59 -14.02
N GLU A 7 0.00 -3.20 -15.29
CA GLU A 7 0.88 -2.11 -15.72
C GLU A 7 0.48 -0.74 -15.17
N THR A 8 -0.82 -0.55 -14.90
CA THR A 8 -1.41 0.75 -14.56
C THR A 8 -2.17 0.76 -13.23
N THR A 9 -2.50 -0.41 -12.68
CA THR A 9 -3.26 -0.54 -11.43
C THR A 9 -2.66 -1.58 -10.49
N MET A 10 -2.87 -1.37 -9.20
CA MET A 10 -2.61 -2.33 -8.14
C MET A 10 -3.80 -2.36 -7.20
N THR A 11 -4.18 -3.52 -6.67
CA THR A 11 -5.25 -3.61 -5.68
C THR A 11 -4.86 -4.59 -4.57
N ALA A 12 -5.16 -4.21 -3.33
CA ALA A 12 -5.05 -5.08 -2.17
C ALA A 12 -6.45 -5.43 -1.68
N THR A 13 -6.74 -6.72 -1.60
CA THR A 13 -8.04 -7.25 -1.17
C THR A 13 -7.89 -8.09 0.09
N VAL A 14 -8.72 -7.82 1.09
CA VAL A 14 -8.82 -8.57 2.35
C VAL A 14 -10.29 -8.90 2.58
N ASN A 15 -10.61 -10.15 2.93
CA ASN A 15 -11.99 -10.60 3.16
C ASN A 15 -12.97 -10.25 2.01
N ASN A 16 -12.52 -10.35 0.76
CA ASN A 16 -13.24 -9.96 -0.47
C ASN A 16 -13.57 -8.46 -0.60
N GLU A 17 -12.97 -7.60 0.22
CA GLU A 17 -13.07 -6.14 0.15
C GLU A 17 -11.76 -5.53 -0.34
N VAL A 18 -11.83 -4.60 -1.28
CA VAL A 18 -10.67 -3.83 -1.74
C VAL A 18 -10.37 -2.77 -0.70
N ILE A 19 -9.25 -2.92 0.00
CA ILE A 19 -8.85 -2.02 1.09
C ILE A 19 -7.90 -0.92 0.64
N ALA A 20 -7.22 -1.11 -0.49
CA ALA A 20 -6.32 -0.13 -1.08
C ALA A 20 -6.20 -0.33 -2.59
N THR A 21 -6.09 0.77 -3.33
CA THR A 21 -5.89 0.78 -4.78
C THR A 21 -4.73 1.70 -5.12
N GLY A 22 -3.81 1.21 -5.96
CA GLY A 22 -2.75 1.97 -6.59
C GLY A 22 -3.09 2.28 -8.04
N THR A 23 -2.95 3.54 -8.45
CA THR A 23 -3.06 3.94 -9.86
C THR A 23 -1.76 4.58 -10.32
N ARG A 24 -1.26 4.14 -11.49
CA ARG A 24 -0.06 4.71 -12.10
C ARG A 24 -0.38 6.06 -12.75
N THR A 25 0.48 7.03 -12.49
CA THR A 25 0.48 8.36 -13.10
C THR A 25 1.88 8.69 -13.60
N ASP A 26 2.02 9.82 -14.28
CA ASP A 26 3.33 10.30 -14.77
C ASP A 26 4.33 10.56 -13.63
N CYS A 27 3.82 10.86 -12.43
CA CYS A 27 4.62 11.17 -11.24
C CYS A 27 4.90 9.95 -10.35
N GLY A 28 4.43 8.76 -10.73
CA GLY A 28 4.55 7.53 -9.94
C GLY A 28 3.20 6.89 -9.60
N TRP A 29 3.19 6.04 -8.59
CA TRP A 29 2.01 5.31 -8.13
C TRP A 29 1.30 6.07 -7.01
N HIS A 30 0.02 6.38 -7.20
CA HIS A 30 -0.85 6.94 -6.16
C HIS A 30 -1.63 5.81 -5.50
N ILE A 31 -1.38 5.60 -4.20
CA ILE A 31 -2.11 4.63 -3.39
C ILE A 31 -3.21 5.36 -2.62
N THR A 32 -4.44 4.85 -2.61
CA THR A 32 -5.58 5.46 -1.89
C THR A 32 -5.31 5.66 -0.39
N THR A 33 -4.43 4.87 0.21
CA THR A 33 -4.04 4.92 1.62
C THR A 33 -2.74 5.69 1.88
N TRP A 34 -2.13 6.31 0.86
CA TRP A 34 -0.87 7.03 1.01
C TRP A 34 -0.93 8.43 0.39
N PRO A 35 -0.42 9.48 1.06
CA PRO A 35 -0.68 10.86 0.66
C PRO A 35 0.16 11.36 -0.52
N ARG A 36 1.19 10.62 -0.94
CA ARG A 36 2.14 11.05 -1.98
C ARG A 36 2.38 9.97 -3.02
N PRO A 37 2.74 10.34 -4.26
CA PRO A 37 3.19 9.36 -5.24
C PRO A 37 4.40 8.59 -4.74
N LEU A 38 4.44 7.30 -5.05
CA LEU A 38 5.49 6.37 -4.67
C LEU A 38 6.10 5.74 -5.92
N ASP A 39 7.35 5.28 -5.80
CA ASP A 39 7.87 4.32 -6.76
C ASP A 39 7.10 2.98 -6.66
N ARG A 40 7.34 2.09 -7.62
CA ARG A 40 6.62 0.81 -7.69
C ARG A 40 6.78 -0.05 -6.44
N ASN A 41 7.96 -0.07 -5.83
CA ASN A 41 8.23 -0.91 -4.67
C ASN A 41 7.61 -0.30 -3.41
N ALA A 42 7.77 1.00 -3.21
CA ALA A 42 7.14 1.70 -2.11
C ALA A 42 5.61 1.63 -2.20
N ALA A 43 5.04 1.67 -3.41
CA ALA A 43 3.60 1.46 -3.65
C ALA A 43 3.13 0.08 -3.21
N ILE A 44 3.89 -0.97 -3.53
CA ILE A 44 3.61 -2.34 -3.05
C ILE A 44 3.70 -2.40 -1.53
N THR A 45 4.73 -1.78 -0.93
CA THR A 45 4.85 -1.72 0.54
C THR A 45 3.66 -0.98 1.18
N ALA A 46 3.16 0.10 0.57
CA ALA A 46 1.98 0.81 1.06
C ALA A 46 0.68 -0.03 0.97
N LEU A 47 0.55 -0.87 -0.06
CA LEU A 47 -0.54 -1.86 -0.18
C LEU A 47 -0.44 -2.94 0.91
N MET A 48 0.76 -3.45 1.17
CA MET A 48 1.01 -4.40 2.27
C MET A 48 0.77 -3.78 3.64
N LEU A 49 1.16 -2.52 3.84
CA LEU A 49 0.91 -1.76 5.05
C LEU A 49 -0.60 -1.60 5.32
N ALA A 50 -1.39 -1.30 4.28
CA ALA A 50 -2.84 -1.21 4.40
C ALA A 50 -3.46 -2.55 4.84
N GLU A 51 -2.99 -3.67 4.29
CA GLU A 51 -3.44 -4.99 4.73
C GLU A 51 -3.08 -5.23 6.19
N ARG A 52 -1.82 -5.01 6.55
CA ARG A 52 -1.30 -5.27 7.88
C ARG A 52 -2.04 -4.45 8.94
N LEU A 53 -2.35 -3.19 8.61
CA LEU A 53 -3.16 -2.31 9.45
C LEU A 53 -4.55 -2.89 9.71
N VAL A 54 -5.21 -3.45 8.69
CA VAL A 54 -6.54 -4.06 8.82
C VAL A 54 -6.50 -5.36 9.61
N THR A 55 -5.46 -6.19 9.43
CA THR A 55 -5.41 -7.54 9.99
C THR A 55 -4.74 -7.64 11.36
N HIS A 56 -3.82 -6.72 11.69
CA HIS A 56 -3.00 -6.77 12.91
C HIS A 56 -3.06 -5.47 13.74
N GLY A 57 -3.59 -4.38 13.18
CA GLY A 57 -3.76 -3.11 13.89
C GLY A 57 -2.50 -2.22 13.89
N GLU A 58 -2.63 -1.05 14.51
CA GLU A 58 -1.60 0.01 14.45
C GLU A 58 -0.32 -0.30 15.23
N GLU A 59 -0.42 -1.15 16.25
CA GLU A 59 0.69 -1.49 17.15
C GLU A 59 1.54 -2.65 16.62
N ASP A 60 1.19 -3.22 15.46
CA ASP A 60 2.01 -4.24 14.81
C ASP A 60 3.38 -3.64 14.43
N PRO A 61 4.50 -4.25 14.85
CA PRO A 61 5.83 -3.71 14.56
C PRO A 61 6.12 -3.50 13.07
N CYS A 62 5.54 -4.31 12.18
CA CYS A 62 5.68 -4.10 10.73
C CYS A 62 4.92 -2.86 10.27
N VAL A 63 3.75 -2.57 10.84
CA VAL A 63 3.00 -1.34 10.54
C VAL A 63 3.79 -0.10 10.93
N ILE A 64 4.40 -0.11 12.12
CA ILE A 64 5.22 1.00 12.62
C ILE A 64 6.45 1.20 11.73
N GLU A 65 7.20 0.12 11.46
CA GLU A 65 8.45 0.21 10.69
C GLU A 65 8.20 0.57 9.22
N TRP A 66 7.20 -0.02 8.56
CA TRP A 66 6.91 0.34 7.18
C TRP A 66 6.36 1.77 7.04
N ARG A 67 5.57 2.27 8.00
CA ARG A 67 5.19 3.70 8.03
C ARG A 67 6.44 4.60 8.10
N ARG A 68 7.42 4.22 8.92
CA ARG A 68 8.69 4.94 9.04
C ARG A 68 9.47 4.90 7.74
N GLU A 69 9.70 3.72 7.17
CA GLU A 69 10.42 3.55 5.89
C GLU A 69 9.78 4.37 4.77
N LEU A 70 8.45 4.28 4.62
CA LEU A 70 7.71 5.04 3.62
C LEU A 70 7.68 6.54 3.91
N GLY A 71 7.91 6.97 5.15
CA GLY A 71 8.02 8.38 5.54
C GLY A 71 9.38 9.01 5.22
N HIS A 72 10.44 8.19 5.04
CA HIS A 72 11.80 8.66 4.75
C HIS A 72 12.20 8.58 3.28
N GLY A 73 11.38 7.95 2.42
CA GLY A 73 11.58 7.90 0.97
C GLY A 73 11.42 9.23 0.25
#